data_AF-A0A2A4VCH9-F1
#
_entry.id   AF-A0A2A4VCH9-F1
#
_cell.length_a   1.000
_cell.length_b   1.000
_cell.length_c   1.000
_cell.angle_alpha   90.00
_cell.angle_beta   90.00
_cell.angle_gamma   90.00
#
_symmetry.space_group_name_H-M   'P 1'
#
loop_
_entity.id
_entity.type
_entity.pdbx_description
1 polymer ?
#
loop_
_entity_poly.entity_id
_entity_poly.type
_entity_poly.pdbx_seq_one_letter_code
_entity_poly.pdbx_strand_id
1 'polypeptide(L)'
;MQKVKLKNSKTQAGFTLLELAIVIIMSGLSMLMLTEFMRAYTINGQHARTLENTRMAQRALREFFVVQKRYPCPADPTLVPGDLEYGLEQCRIQADIDADPDGCIAGNYFTLACTTFASRDGDQNNQPDVVLIGILPFRTLYNEVVDTPFSESHRIDGYGAYLSYAVTEQMAYSWHDIDNPTNPHTGAIRVQDENGISVVTPDASAHYVLFSHGDNGRGGYTTAGVMIDDCLIPALNPSDPDVAAPPGPNAANIIIEKENCDNSDAIFVKGIRSLANNSNYYDDLLFFNKPGQTALWTHSLSSLVPPGESYIHNTNLGYVGIGLTNPAEQLHIDNDLSAEVNTIGVEYCGNGGNATTCVDPEMIAGDDGSICTQSNDPLNSGYNIADPTRVAYAIQNNRVVCRDVNWVIPTIPCDPNEYLVAFSNLGTPKCEPLSSP
;
A
#
# COMPACT_ATOMS: atom_id res chain seq x y z
N MET A 1 44.93 100.86 -11.60
CA MET A 1 45.12 99.61 -10.82
C MET A 1 43.95 98.67 -11.09
N GLN A 2 44.12 97.69 -11.96
CA GLN A 2 43.06 96.75 -12.35
C GLN A 2 43.39 95.38 -11.73
N LYS A 3 42.58 94.93 -10.77
CA LYS A 3 42.75 93.64 -10.10
C LYS A 3 42.39 92.52 -11.07
N VAL A 4 43.39 91.74 -11.47
CA VAL A 4 43.18 90.50 -12.23
C VAL A 4 42.60 89.45 -11.27
N LYS A 5 41.35 89.03 -11.51
CA LYS A 5 40.73 87.88 -10.84
C LYS A 5 41.24 86.60 -11.52
N LEU A 6 42.08 85.84 -10.81
CA LEU A 6 42.44 84.48 -11.19
C LEU A 6 41.23 83.56 -10.98
N LYS A 7 40.82 82.88 -12.05
CA LYS A 7 39.71 81.92 -12.08
C LYS A 7 40.26 80.58 -11.59
N ASN A 8 39.79 80.08 -10.44
CA ASN A 8 40.13 78.73 -9.97
C ASN A 8 39.52 77.69 -10.93
N SER A 9 40.34 77.00 -11.72
CA SER A 9 39.92 75.76 -12.37
C SER A 9 39.95 74.65 -11.32
N LYS A 10 38.82 73.96 -11.14
CA LYS A 10 38.82 72.69 -10.41
C LYS A 10 39.52 71.68 -11.32
N THR A 11 40.71 71.24 -10.93
CA THR A 11 41.41 70.14 -11.58
C THR A 11 40.59 68.87 -11.40
N GLN A 12 40.04 68.33 -12.50
CA GLN A 12 39.54 66.96 -12.51
C GLN A 12 40.76 66.05 -12.48
N ALA A 13 41.06 65.45 -11.32
CA ALA A 13 42.02 64.38 -11.23
C ALA A 13 41.43 63.18 -11.98
N GLY A 14 41.95 62.88 -13.17
CA GLY A 14 41.60 61.66 -13.88
C GLY A 14 42.09 60.46 -13.08
N PHE A 15 41.26 59.42 -12.99
CA PHE A 15 41.63 58.15 -12.35
C PHE A 15 42.92 57.61 -12.97
N THR A 16 43.84 57.14 -12.12
CA THR A 16 45.09 56.56 -12.62
C THR A 16 44.82 55.19 -13.24
N LEU A 17 45.54 54.86 -14.32
CA LEU A 17 45.40 53.57 -15.00
C LEU A 17 45.68 52.38 -14.06
N LEU A 18 46.54 52.58 -13.05
CA LEU A 18 46.83 51.61 -12.00
C LEU A 18 45.62 51.35 -11.08
N GLU A 19 44.90 52.41 -10.70
CA GLU A 19 43.74 52.32 -9.81
C GLU A 19 42.59 51.57 -10.51
N LEU A 20 42.37 51.82 -11.80
CA LEU A 20 41.41 51.05 -12.61
C LEU A 20 41.86 49.58 -12.75
N ALA A 21 43.16 49.31 -12.95
CA ALA A 21 43.68 47.95 -13.04
C ALA A 21 43.51 47.16 -11.74
N ILE A 22 43.75 47.78 -10.58
CA ILE A 22 43.54 47.16 -9.27
C ILE A 22 42.05 46.85 -9.04
N VAL A 23 41.15 47.78 -9.40
CA VAL A 23 39.69 47.55 -9.29
C VAL A 23 39.24 46.38 -10.16
N ILE A 24 39.74 46.29 -11.41
CA ILE A 24 39.41 45.17 -12.30
C ILE A 24 39.90 43.85 -11.71
N ILE A 25 41.13 43.78 -11.19
CA ILE A 25 41.67 42.57 -10.56
C ILE A 25 40.85 42.17 -9.33
N MET A 26 40.51 43.13 -8.45
CA MET A 26 39.68 42.85 -7.27
C MET A 26 38.27 42.39 -7.65
N SER A 27 37.66 43.00 -8.66
CA SER A 27 36.34 42.58 -9.16
C SER A 27 36.38 41.21 -9.81
N GLY A 28 37.42 40.89 -10.59
CA GLY A 28 37.59 39.58 -11.22
C GLY A 28 37.75 38.46 -10.20
N LEU A 29 38.58 38.67 -9.17
CA LEU A 29 38.73 37.71 -8.07
C LEU A 29 37.43 37.55 -7.27
N SER A 30 36.70 38.63 -7.02
CA SER A 30 35.41 38.59 -6.33
C SER A 30 34.35 37.82 -7.13
N MET A 31 34.34 38.00 -8.45
CA MET A 31 33.40 37.33 -9.35
C MET A 31 33.65 35.83 -9.41
N LEU A 32 34.91 35.37 -9.36
CA LEU A 32 35.23 33.94 -9.29
C LEU A 32 34.68 33.29 -8.02
N MET A 33 34.84 33.94 -6.86
CA MET A 33 34.29 33.44 -5.59
C MET A 33 32.75 33.40 -5.62
N LEU A 34 32.12 34.42 -6.19
CA LEU A 34 30.67 34.49 -6.29
C LEU A 34 30.09 33.40 -7.21
N THR A 35 30.76 33.08 -8.31
CA THR A 35 30.31 32.04 -9.25
C THR A 35 30.25 30.65 -8.60
N GLU A 36 31.28 30.25 -7.84
CA GLU A 36 31.27 28.96 -7.13
C GLU A 36 30.20 28.92 -6.03
N PHE A 37 30.01 30.04 -5.31
CA PHE A 37 28.94 30.15 -4.33
C PHE A 37 27.55 30.01 -4.98
N MET A 38 27.32 30.71 -6.09
CA MET A 38 26.05 30.62 -6.82
C MET A 38 25.80 29.20 -7.34
N ARG A 39 26.82 28.53 -7.88
CA ARG A 39 26.73 27.14 -8.34
C ARG A 39 26.35 26.19 -7.21
N ALA A 40 27.04 26.29 -6.07
CA ALA A 40 26.72 25.47 -4.89
C ALA A 40 25.30 25.76 -4.37
N TYR A 41 24.88 27.03 -4.38
CA TYR A 41 23.54 27.43 -3.97
C TYR A 41 22.46 26.87 -4.91
N THR A 42 22.66 26.93 -6.23
CA THR A 42 21.69 26.39 -7.21
C THR A 42 21.58 24.87 -7.10
N ILE A 43 22.70 24.14 -7.05
CA ILE A 43 22.69 22.66 -6.97
C ILE A 43 21.97 22.20 -5.70
N ASN A 44 22.29 22.79 -4.54
CA ASN A 44 21.61 22.46 -3.29
C ASN A 44 20.12 22.83 -3.33
N GLY A 45 19.77 23.94 -3.96
CA GLY A 45 18.38 24.36 -4.14
C GLY A 45 17.57 23.41 -5.02
N GLN A 46 18.16 22.94 -6.14
CA GLN A 46 17.54 21.96 -7.03
C GLN A 46 17.31 20.64 -6.29
N HIS A 47 18.33 20.11 -5.62
CA HIS A 47 18.20 18.86 -4.87
C HIS A 47 17.16 18.95 -3.75
N ALA A 48 17.14 20.06 -2.99
CA ALA A 48 16.15 20.29 -1.94
C ALA A 48 14.72 20.35 -2.52
N ARG A 49 14.54 21.00 -3.67
CA ARG A 49 13.25 21.08 -4.37
C ARG A 49 12.78 19.72 -4.89
N THR A 50 13.67 18.92 -5.48
CA THR A 50 13.35 17.54 -5.88
C THR A 50 12.87 16.73 -4.69
N LEU A 51 13.59 16.79 -3.57
CA LEU A 51 13.23 16.04 -2.37
C LEU A 51 11.90 16.49 -1.76
N GLU A 52 11.61 17.79 -1.76
CA GLU A 52 10.32 18.34 -1.34
C GLU A 52 9.18 17.88 -2.25
N ASN A 53 9.31 18.07 -3.56
CA ASN A 53 8.30 17.69 -4.55
C ASN A 53 8.01 16.19 -4.52
N THR A 54 9.05 15.35 -4.43
CA THR A 54 8.87 13.91 -4.33
C THR A 54 8.21 13.49 -3.03
N ARG A 55 8.52 14.12 -1.89
CA ARG A 55 7.81 13.84 -0.62
C ARG A 55 6.32 14.20 -0.70
N MET A 56 6.00 15.32 -1.34
CA MET A 56 4.62 15.75 -1.55
C MET A 56 3.88 14.78 -2.48
N ALA A 57 4.51 14.35 -3.56
CA ALA A 57 3.97 13.33 -4.46
C ALA A 57 3.73 11.99 -3.76
N GLN A 58 4.69 11.51 -2.95
CA GLN A 58 4.50 10.29 -2.15
C GLN A 58 3.35 10.43 -1.14
N ARG A 59 3.17 11.61 -0.56
CA ARG A 59 2.05 11.87 0.34
C ARG A 59 0.71 11.80 -0.41
N ALA A 60 0.61 12.45 -1.56
CA ALA A 60 -0.57 12.41 -2.40
C ALA A 60 -0.92 10.98 -2.85
N LEU A 61 0.09 10.20 -3.28
CA LEU A 61 -0.09 8.79 -3.65
C LEU A 61 -0.62 7.94 -2.48
N ARG A 62 -0.13 8.16 -1.26
CA ARG A 62 -0.66 7.48 -0.06
C ARG A 62 -2.08 7.91 0.27
N GLU A 63 -2.38 9.20 0.20
CA GLU A 63 -3.73 9.73 0.45
C GLU A 63 -4.72 9.16 -0.58
N PHE A 64 -4.33 9.13 -1.87
CA PHE A 64 -5.10 8.51 -2.94
C PHE A 64 -5.36 7.03 -2.66
N PHE A 65 -4.33 6.26 -2.29
CA PHE A 65 -4.48 4.85 -1.93
C PHE A 65 -5.44 4.63 -0.77
N VAL A 66 -5.42 5.50 0.24
CA VAL A 66 -6.33 5.39 1.39
C VAL A 66 -7.78 5.63 0.98
N VAL A 67 -8.03 6.56 0.05
CA VAL A 67 -9.37 6.94 -0.43
C VAL A 67 -9.89 5.95 -1.47
N GLN A 68 -9.11 5.70 -2.53
CA GLN A 68 -9.51 4.92 -3.70
C GLN A 68 -9.21 3.42 -3.56
N LYS A 69 -8.45 3.00 -2.54
CA LYS A 69 -8.01 1.60 -2.35
C LYS A 69 -7.22 1.00 -3.52
N ARG A 70 -6.62 1.86 -4.34
CA ARG A 70 -5.72 1.52 -5.45
C ARG A 70 -4.68 2.61 -5.63
N TYR A 71 -3.64 2.33 -6.41
CA TYR A 71 -2.75 3.38 -6.91
C TYR A 71 -3.32 3.97 -8.20
N PRO A 72 -2.99 5.23 -8.55
CA PRO A 72 -3.38 5.77 -9.83
C PRO A 72 -2.50 5.18 -10.94
N CYS A 73 -3.01 5.09 -12.17
CA CYS A 73 -2.17 4.77 -13.32
C CYS A 73 -1.27 5.96 -13.68
N PRO A 74 -0.10 5.74 -14.32
CA PRO A 74 0.73 6.84 -14.78
C PRO A 74 -0.03 7.75 -15.76
N ALA A 75 0.39 9.01 -15.86
CA ALA A 75 -0.09 9.93 -16.88
C ALA A 75 0.85 9.93 -18.09
N ASP A 76 0.29 10.21 -19.27
CA ASP A 76 1.06 10.32 -20.51
C ASP A 76 2.05 11.51 -20.43
N PRO A 77 3.36 11.26 -20.59
CA PRO A 77 4.36 12.30 -20.54
C PRO A 77 4.35 13.26 -21.72
N THR A 78 3.77 12.88 -22.85
CA THR A 78 3.82 13.64 -24.11
C THR A 78 2.76 14.73 -24.20
N LEU A 79 1.74 14.67 -23.34
CA LEU A 79 0.66 15.65 -23.27
C LEU A 79 1.13 16.95 -22.63
N VAL A 80 0.61 18.07 -23.12
CA VAL A 80 1.02 19.42 -22.70
C VAL A 80 -0.15 20.23 -22.11
N PRO A 81 0.12 21.34 -21.40
CA PRO A 81 -0.94 22.21 -20.90
C PRO A 81 -1.85 22.70 -22.04
N GLY A 82 -3.09 22.22 -22.05
CA GLY A 82 -4.08 22.48 -23.10
C GLY A 82 -4.79 21.22 -23.58
N ASP A 83 -4.13 20.07 -23.47
CA ASP A 83 -4.73 18.77 -23.79
C ASP A 83 -5.74 18.37 -22.69
N LEU A 84 -6.83 17.71 -23.09
CA LEU A 84 -7.90 17.33 -22.17
C LEU A 84 -7.42 16.34 -21.10
N GLU A 85 -6.53 15.43 -21.50
CA GLU A 85 -6.00 14.34 -20.68
C GLU A 85 -4.70 14.72 -19.96
N TYR A 86 -4.27 15.99 -20.08
CA TYR A 86 -3.05 16.46 -19.45
C TYR A 86 -3.08 16.27 -17.92
N GLY A 87 -2.13 15.47 -17.44
CA GLY A 87 -1.94 15.17 -16.01
C GLY A 87 -2.95 14.21 -15.40
N LEU A 88 -3.85 13.63 -16.20
CA LEU A 88 -4.77 12.59 -15.76
C LEU A 88 -4.12 11.21 -15.88
N GLU A 89 -4.48 10.30 -14.98
CA GLU A 89 -4.09 8.90 -15.09
C GLU A 89 -4.61 8.29 -16.39
N GLN A 90 -3.78 7.46 -17.03
CA GLN A 90 -4.16 6.66 -18.19
C GLN A 90 -3.94 5.18 -17.89
N CYS A 91 -5.03 4.49 -17.57
CA CYS A 91 -5.03 3.05 -17.37
C CYS A 91 -5.29 2.31 -18.67
N ARG A 92 -4.86 1.04 -18.77
CA ARG A 92 -5.37 0.14 -19.80
C ARG A 92 -6.88 -0.03 -19.61
N ILE A 93 -7.60 -0.09 -20.73
CA ILE A 93 -9.05 -0.30 -20.70
C ILE A 93 -9.37 -1.76 -20.39
N GLN A 94 -10.56 -2.00 -19.88
CA GLN A 94 -10.98 -3.34 -19.46
C GLN A 94 -10.86 -4.40 -20.56
N ALA A 95 -11.23 -4.03 -21.78
CA ALA A 95 -11.18 -4.95 -22.92
C ALA A 95 -9.75 -5.44 -23.21
N ASP A 96 -8.74 -4.59 -23.00
CA ASP A 96 -7.34 -4.95 -23.21
C ASP A 96 -6.83 -5.85 -22.09
N ILE A 97 -7.25 -5.60 -20.85
CA ILE A 97 -6.93 -6.44 -19.68
C ILE A 97 -7.58 -7.82 -19.84
N ASP A 98 -8.85 -7.89 -20.25
CA ASP A 98 -9.55 -9.17 -20.44
C ASP A 98 -8.94 -10.00 -21.59
N ALA A 99 -8.44 -9.33 -22.63
CA ALA A 99 -7.84 -9.98 -23.79
C ALA A 99 -6.43 -10.49 -23.50
N ASP A 100 -5.65 -9.76 -22.71
CA ASP A 100 -4.25 -10.06 -22.42
C ASP A 100 -3.83 -9.49 -21.04
N PRO A 101 -4.27 -10.10 -19.92
CA PRO A 101 -4.11 -9.52 -18.58
C PRO A 101 -2.64 -9.32 -18.22
N ASP A 102 -1.80 -10.29 -18.59
CA ASP A 102 -0.37 -10.32 -18.27
C ASP A 102 0.51 -9.85 -19.44
N GLY A 103 -0.10 -9.36 -20.52
CA GLY A 103 0.62 -8.89 -21.70
C GLY A 103 0.72 -7.38 -21.78
N CYS A 104 1.94 -6.90 -21.97
CA CYS A 104 2.20 -5.53 -22.37
C CYS A 104 2.40 -5.47 -23.89
N ILE A 105 1.43 -4.92 -24.62
CA ILE A 105 1.55 -4.64 -26.06
C ILE A 105 1.55 -3.11 -26.26
N ALA A 106 2.73 -2.50 -26.14
CA ALA A 106 2.92 -1.10 -26.48
C ALA A 106 2.57 -0.85 -27.96
N GLY A 107 1.74 0.17 -28.24
CA GLY A 107 1.58 0.71 -29.59
C GLY A 107 0.33 0.34 -30.39
N ASN A 108 -0.63 -0.42 -29.85
CA ASN A 108 -1.93 -0.61 -30.52
C ASN A 108 -3.11 0.12 -29.85
N TYR A 109 -3.13 0.24 -28.51
CA TYR A 109 -4.24 0.92 -27.79
C TYR A 109 -3.81 1.64 -26.49
N PHE A 110 -2.52 1.64 -26.17
CA PHE A 110 -1.96 2.20 -24.94
C PHE A 110 -0.71 3.02 -25.27
N THR A 111 -0.70 4.32 -24.93
CA THR A 111 0.36 5.28 -25.28
C THR A 111 1.52 5.31 -24.28
N LEU A 112 1.29 4.77 -23.09
CA LEU A 112 2.29 4.66 -22.04
C LEU A 112 3.24 3.49 -22.28
N ALA A 113 4.45 3.61 -21.73
CA ALA A 113 5.38 2.49 -21.68
C ALA A 113 4.86 1.45 -20.68
N CYS A 114 5.04 0.18 -21.00
CA CYS A 114 4.80 -0.92 -20.08
C CYS A 114 5.84 -2.01 -20.29
N THR A 115 5.98 -2.91 -19.31
CA THR A 115 6.85 -4.07 -19.40
C THR A 115 6.40 -5.18 -18.47
N THR A 116 6.71 -6.41 -18.85
CA THR A 116 6.57 -7.63 -18.05
C THR A 116 7.93 -8.32 -17.88
N PHE A 117 8.99 -7.75 -18.44
CA PHE A 117 10.32 -8.33 -18.34
C PHE A 117 10.87 -8.11 -16.93
N ALA A 118 11.38 -9.19 -16.33
CA ALA A 118 11.92 -9.22 -14.97
C ALA A 118 10.95 -8.76 -13.85
N SER A 119 9.65 -8.62 -14.15
CA SER A 119 8.63 -8.41 -13.14
C SER A 119 8.33 -9.70 -12.37
N ARG A 120 7.79 -9.55 -11.17
CA ARG A 120 7.34 -10.67 -10.35
C ARG A 120 5.96 -11.14 -10.84
N ASP A 121 5.73 -12.43 -10.68
CA ASP A 121 4.38 -13.00 -10.60
C ASP A 121 3.84 -12.76 -9.18
N GLY A 122 3.23 -11.59 -8.99
CA GLY A 122 2.70 -11.11 -7.74
C GLY A 122 1.40 -11.79 -7.38
N ASP A 123 0.52 -12.09 -8.34
CA ASP A 123 -0.78 -12.72 -8.15
C ASP A 123 -0.76 -14.27 -8.15
N GLN A 124 0.38 -14.86 -8.49
CA GLN A 124 0.65 -16.30 -8.56
C GLN A 124 -0.12 -17.01 -9.67
N ASN A 125 -0.39 -16.34 -10.78
CA ASN A 125 -1.07 -16.91 -11.95
C ASN A 125 -0.11 -17.63 -12.93
N ASN A 126 1.18 -17.77 -12.57
CA ASN A 126 2.27 -18.32 -13.38
C ASN A 126 2.69 -17.46 -14.58
N GLN A 127 2.32 -16.18 -14.61
CA GLN A 127 2.79 -15.17 -15.56
C GLN A 127 3.40 -13.97 -14.83
N PRO A 128 4.34 -13.24 -15.44
CA PRO A 128 4.85 -12.00 -14.87
C PRO A 128 3.79 -10.89 -14.94
N ASP A 129 3.63 -10.11 -13.87
CA ASP A 129 2.68 -9.00 -13.85
C ASP A 129 3.16 -7.82 -14.71
N VAL A 130 2.21 -7.06 -15.24
CA VAL A 130 2.48 -5.85 -16.02
C VAL A 130 2.88 -4.69 -15.09
N VAL A 131 3.93 -3.96 -15.47
CA VAL A 131 4.33 -2.68 -14.87
C VAL A 131 4.08 -1.57 -15.87
N LEU A 132 3.32 -0.55 -15.47
CA LEU A 132 3.06 0.65 -16.25
C LEU A 132 4.07 1.73 -15.90
N ILE A 133 4.60 2.44 -16.89
CA ILE A 133 5.64 3.46 -16.72
C ILE A 133 5.21 4.75 -17.44
N GLY A 134 5.25 5.87 -16.73
CA GLY A 134 4.94 7.20 -17.27
C GLY A 134 5.36 8.31 -16.32
N ILE A 135 4.61 9.40 -16.30
CA ILE A 135 4.81 10.49 -15.33
C ILE A 135 3.76 10.44 -14.21
N LEU A 136 4.06 11.12 -13.12
CA LEU A 136 3.13 11.27 -12.01
C LEU A 136 1.79 11.91 -12.47
N PRO A 137 0.63 11.26 -12.23
CA PRO A 137 -0.70 11.76 -12.64
C PRO A 137 -1.19 12.89 -11.71
N PHE A 138 -0.54 14.04 -11.80
CA PHE A 138 -0.70 15.13 -10.83
C PHE A 138 -2.11 15.73 -10.76
N ARG A 139 -2.89 15.68 -11.86
CA ARG A 139 -4.26 16.22 -11.88
C ARG A 139 -5.25 15.24 -11.26
N THR A 140 -5.10 13.93 -11.51
CA THR A 140 -5.86 12.89 -10.81
C THR A 140 -5.60 12.97 -9.30
N LEU A 141 -4.33 13.05 -8.90
CA LEU A 141 -3.95 13.19 -7.48
C LEU A 141 -4.51 14.46 -6.82
N TYR A 142 -4.59 15.56 -7.56
CA TYR A 142 -5.16 16.81 -7.06
C TYR A 142 -6.70 16.75 -6.92
N ASN A 143 -7.39 16.14 -7.90
CA ASN A 143 -8.85 16.14 -7.95
C ASN A 143 -9.50 15.09 -7.06
N GLU A 144 -8.86 13.94 -6.88
CA GLU A 144 -9.47 12.79 -6.20
C GLU A 144 -9.10 12.66 -4.72
N VAL A 145 -8.21 13.53 -4.23
CA VAL A 145 -7.82 13.57 -2.82
C VAL A 145 -8.45 14.79 -2.14
N VAL A 146 -9.18 14.52 -1.05
CA VAL A 146 -9.80 15.58 -0.23
C VAL A 146 -8.73 16.28 0.60
N ASP A 147 -8.62 17.60 0.47
CA ASP A 147 -7.75 18.47 1.30
C ASP A 147 -6.25 18.12 1.21
N THR A 148 -5.73 17.96 -0.01
CA THR A 148 -4.30 17.73 -0.23
C THR A 148 -3.52 19.04 -0.46
N PRO A 149 -2.35 19.22 0.18
CA PRO A 149 -1.44 20.32 -0.15
C PRO A 149 -0.67 20.08 -1.47
N PHE A 150 -0.89 18.94 -2.11
CA PHE A 150 -0.33 18.63 -3.41
C PHE A 150 -0.93 19.53 -4.49
N SER A 151 -0.11 19.89 -5.48
CA SER A 151 -0.50 20.79 -6.56
C SER A 151 0.37 20.53 -7.78
N GLU A 152 -0.02 21.08 -8.92
CA GLU A 152 0.69 20.91 -10.19
C GLU A 152 2.19 21.26 -10.10
N SER A 153 2.61 22.23 -9.27
CA SER A 153 4.03 22.61 -9.13
C SER A 153 4.93 21.49 -8.60
N HIS A 154 4.35 20.47 -7.98
CA HIS A 154 5.08 19.32 -7.44
C HIS A 154 5.29 18.20 -8.47
N ARG A 155 4.79 18.34 -9.70
CA ARG A 155 4.96 17.35 -10.78
C ARG A 155 6.37 17.31 -11.38
N ILE A 156 7.12 18.38 -11.21
CA ILE A 156 8.48 18.53 -11.74
C ILE A 156 9.50 18.38 -10.63
N ASP A 157 10.69 17.88 -10.96
CA ASP A 157 11.82 17.90 -10.06
C ASP A 157 12.48 19.31 -10.00
N GLY A 158 13.56 19.42 -9.23
CA GLY A 158 14.36 20.64 -9.14
C GLY A 158 15.12 20.99 -10.42
N TYR A 159 15.27 20.05 -11.34
CA TYR A 159 16.03 20.18 -12.59
C TYR A 159 15.15 20.57 -13.78
N GLY A 160 13.83 20.47 -13.63
CA GLY A 160 12.84 20.92 -14.61
C GLY A 160 12.24 19.80 -15.46
N ALA A 161 12.54 18.54 -15.15
CA ALA A 161 11.92 17.36 -15.73
C ALA A 161 10.70 16.93 -14.89
N TYR A 162 9.76 16.20 -15.51
CA TYR A 162 8.69 15.54 -14.77
C TYR A 162 9.25 14.45 -13.85
N LEU A 163 8.57 14.25 -12.71
CA LEU A 163 8.77 13.05 -11.91
C LEU A 163 8.19 11.84 -12.64
N SER A 164 9.03 10.84 -12.90
CA SER A 164 8.62 9.57 -13.49
C SER A 164 8.02 8.65 -12.43
N TYR A 165 7.01 7.92 -12.84
CA TYR A 165 6.21 7.06 -11.99
C TYR A 165 5.97 5.73 -12.69
N ALA A 166 6.31 4.65 -12.01
CA ALA A 166 5.95 3.31 -12.46
C ALA A 166 5.22 2.56 -11.36
N VAL A 167 4.23 1.76 -11.76
CA VAL A 167 3.31 1.08 -10.85
C VAL A 167 2.96 -0.30 -11.38
N THR A 168 2.81 -1.27 -10.49
CA THR A 168 2.25 -2.57 -10.84
C THR A 168 0.79 -2.41 -11.25
N GLU A 169 0.47 -2.80 -12.48
CA GLU A 169 -0.83 -2.52 -13.10
C GLU A 169 -1.99 -3.07 -12.30
N GLN A 170 -1.87 -4.30 -11.79
CA GLN A 170 -2.92 -4.93 -11.01
C GLN A 170 -3.32 -4.09 -9.79
N MET A 171 -2.39 -3.32 -9.23
CA MET A 171 -2.66 -2.45 -8.09
C MET A 171 -3.29 -1.10 -8.47
N ALA A 172 -3.41 -0.82 -9.77
CA ALA A 172 -3.93 0.42 -10.32
C ALA A 172 -5.27 0.24 -11.06
N TYR A 173 -5.79 -0.99 -11.16
CA TYR A 173 -7.04 -1.26 -11.86
C TYR A 173 -8.21 -0.41 -11.35
N SER A 174 -8.96 0.14 -12.31
CA SER A 174 -10.05 1.10 -12.04
C SER A 174 -11.24 0.50 -11.27
N TRP A 175 -11.41 -0.81 -11.26
CA TRP A 175 -12.46 -1.52 -10.51
C TRP A 175 -12.13 -1.73 -9.02
N HIS A 176 -10.94 -1.34 -8.57
CA HIS A 176 -10.62 -1.40 -7.16
C HIS A 176 -11.31 -0.24 -6.44
N ASP A 177 -11.95 -0.56 -5.32
CA ASP A 177 -12.71 0.38 -4.52
C ASP A 177 -12.73 -0.05 -3.05
N ILE A 178 -13.63 0.55 -2.26
CA ILE A 178 -13.78 0.21 -0.84
C ILE A 178 -14.28 -1.22 -0.59
N ASP A 179 -15.02 -1.79 -1.54
CA ASP A 179 -15.59 -3.13 -1.48
C ASP A 179 -14.57 -4.19 -1.97
N ASN A 180 -13.74 -3.83 -2.96
CA ASN A 180 -12.72 -4.67 -3.57
C ASN A 180 -11.35 -3.95 -3.59
N PRO A 181 -10.68 -3.79 -2.42
CA PRO A 181 -9.40 -3.10 -2.36
C PRO A 181 -8.30 -3.90 -3.06
N THR A 182 -7.29 -3.20 -3.58
CA THR A 182 -6.11 -3.89 -4.13
C THR A 182 -5.40 -4.72 -3.07
N ASN A 183 -4.91 -5.90 -3.48
CA ASN A 183 -4.09 -6.73 -2.61
C ASN A 183 -2.70 -6.09 -2.43
N PRO A 184 -2.22 -5.86 -1.19
CA PRO A 184 -0.90 -5.25 -0.95
C PRO A 184 0.28 -6.20 -1.22
N HIS A 185 0.06 -7.45 -1.60
CA HIS A 185 1.12 -8.43 -1.87
C HIS A 185 1.43 -8.65 -3.35
N THR A 186 0.63 -8.05 -4.25
CA THR A 186 0.75 -8.19 -5.70
C THR A 186 1.75 -7.24 -6.33
N GLY A 187 2.55 -6.51 -5.54
CA GLY A 187 3.62 -5.70 -6.10
C GLY A 187 4.59 -6.55 -6.93
N ALA A 188 5.03 -5.99 -8.06
CA ALA A 188 5.77 -6.70 -9.09
C ALA A 188 7.08 -6.03 -9.54
N ILE A 189 7.43 -4.89 -8.94
CA ILE A 189 8.60 -4.11 -9.34
C ILE A 189 9.82 -4.50 -8.52
N ARG A 190 10.94 -4.75 -9.20
CA ARG A 190 12.25 -4.99 -8.61
C ARG A 190 12.95 -3.67 -8.37
N VAL A 191 13.33 -3.43 -7.12
CA VAL A 191 14.22 -2.32 -6.76
C VAL A 191 15.49 -2.92 -6.19
N GLN A 192 16.62 -2.57 -6.77
CA GLN A 192 17.94 -3.06 -6.37
C GLN A 192 18.88 -1.90 -6.04
N ASP A 193 19.91 -2.18 -5.23
CA ASP A 193 21.00 -1.24 -4.99
C ASP A 193 21.98 -1.23 -6.18
N GLU A 194 23.02 -0.39 -6.10
CA GLU A 194 24.08 -0.34 -7.10
C GLU A 194 24.86 -1.66 -7.26
N ASN A 195 24.70 -2.63 -6.37
CA ASN A 195 25.38 -3.93 -6.42
C ASN A 195 24.47 -5.05 -6.95
N GLY A 196 23.25 -4.72 -7.41
CA GLY A 196 22.26 -5.70 -7.87
C GLY A 196 21.59 -6.47 -6.73
N ILE A 197 21.67 -5.98 -5.50
CA ILE A 197 21.01 -6.58 -4.34
C ILE A 197 19.64 -5.94 -4.18
N SER A 198 18.60 -6.78 -4.10
CA SER A 198 17.24 -6.31 -3.89
C SER A 198 17.12 -5.55 -2.56
N VAL A 199 16.51 -4.36 -2.61
CA VAL A 199 16.22 -3.53 -1.43
C VAL A 199 14.78 -3.71 -0.93
N VAL A 200 14.03 -4.60 -1.57
CA VAL A 200 12.66 -4.98 -1.19
C VAL A 200 12.61 -6.44 -0.74
N THR A 201 11.65 -6.74 0.13
CA THR A 201 11.40 -8.09 0.60
C THR A 201 9.88 -8.30 0.69
N PRO A 202 9.31 -9.30 -0.03
CA PRO A 202 9.96 -10.21 -0.99
C PRO A 202 10.67 -9.50 -2.14
N ASP A 203 11.61 -10.17 -2.81
CA ASP A 203 12.27 -9.61 -4.00
C ASP A 203 11.21 -9.29 -5.07
N ALA A 204 11.41 -8.22 -5.84
CA ALA A 204 10.49 -7.75 -6.86
C ALA A 204 9.05 -7.48 -6.38
N SER A 205 8.87 -7.09 -5.10
CA SER A 205 7.54 -6.85 -4.53
C SER A 205 7.13 -5.37 -4.42
N ALA A 206 7.89 -4.42 -4.99
CA ALA A 206 7.54 -3.01 -4.84
C ALA A 206 6.23 -2.71 -5.58
N HIS A 207 5.38 -1.86 -4.98
CA HIS A 207 4.07 -1.49 -5.55
C HIS A 207 4.24 -0.45 -6.65
N TYR A 208 5.05 0.56 -6.35
CA TYR A 208 5.36 1.65 -7.26
C TYR A 208 6.75 2.20 -6.98
N VAL A 209 7.35 2.78 -8.00
CA VAL A 209 8.56 3.61 -7.92
C VAL A 209 8.22 5.02 -8.40
N LEU A 210 8.85 6.01 -7.78
CA LEU A 210 8.74 7.43 -8.10
C LEU A 210 10.15 7.99 -8.10
N PHE A 211 10.58 8.56 -9.22
CA PHE A 211 11.97 8.96 -9.39
C PHE A 211 12.12 10.25 -10.21
N SER A 212 13.24 10.92 -9.96
CA SER A 212 13.74 12.07 -10.72
C SER A 212 14.99 11.63 -11.45
N HIS A 213 15.13 12.07 -12.70
CA HIS A 213 16.22 11.75 -13.62
C HIS A 213 17.47 12.63 -13.41
N GLY A 214 17.62 13.20 -12.22
CA GLY A 214 18.85 13.91 -11.84
C GLY A 214 19.16 15.21 -12.60
N ASP A 215 20.43 15.61 -12.52
CA ASP A 215 20.99 16.83 -13.10
C ASP A 215 21.01 16.76 -14.64
N ASN A 216 21.19 15.56 -15.20
CA ASN A 216 21.26 15.34 -16.64
C ASN A 216 19.88 15.16 -17.31
N GLY A 217 18.86 14.77 -16.53
CA GLY A 217 17.48 14.58 -16.98
C GLY A 217 17.24 13.35 -17.86
N ARG A 218 18.19 12.40 -17.95
CA ARG A 218 18.19 11.32 -18.94
C ARG A 218 17.02 10.35 -18.82
N GLY A 219 16.26 10.16 -19.90
CA GLY A 219 15.02 9.35 -19.87
C GLY A 219 13.83 10.08 -19.24
N GLY A 220 14.05 11.29 -18.72
CA GLY A 220 13.02 12.18 -18.22
C GLY A 220 12.29 12.92 -19.33
N TYR A 221 11.17 13.53 -18.97
CA TYR A 221 10.38 14.33 -19.89
C TYR A 221 10.35 15.79 -19.44
N THR A 222 10.56 16.69 -20.40
CA THR A 222 10.43 18.13 -20.17
C THR A 222 8.96 18.53 -20.03
N THR A 223 8.71 19.72 -19.47
CA THR A 223 7.35 20.29 -19.40
C THR A 223 6.65 20.48 -20.75
N ALA A 224 7.38 20.41 -21.85
CA ALA A 224 6.87 20.47 -23.22
C ALA A 224 6.50 19.08 -23.79
N GLY A 225 6.54 18.02 -22.99
CA GLY A 225 6.23 16.66 -23.40
C GLY A 225 7.31 15.99 -24.25
N VAL A 226 8.51 16.58 -24.29
CA VAL A 226 9.66 16.05 -25.04
C VAL A 226 10.52 15.22 -24.11
N MET A 227 10.77 13.97 -24.48
CA MET A 227 11.74 13.10 -23.82
C MET A 227 13.16 13.68 -23.97
N ILE A 228 13.89 13.73 -22.87
CA ILE A 228 15.32 14.05 -22.82
C ILE A 228 16.04 12.74 -23.12
N ASP A 229 16.07 12.39 -24.41
CA ASP A 229 16.57 11.11 -24.89
C ASP A 229 18.06 11.16 -25.22
N ASP A 230 18.88 10.78 -24.25
CA ASP A 230 20.17 10.11 -24.47
C ASP A 230 20.38 8.98 -23.43
N CYS A 231 19.32 8.20 -23.17
CA CYS A 231 19.46 6.94 -22.43
C CYS A 231 20.41 5.94 -23.15
N LEU A 232 20.70 6.25 -24.42
CA LEU A 232 21.88 5.79 -25.13
C LEU A 232 23.13 6.43 -24.54
N ILE A 233 23.88 5.68 -23.75
CA ILE A 233 25.31 5.97 -23.62
C ILE A 233 25.94 5.58 -24.96
N PRO A 234 26.40 6.53 -25.81
CA PRO A 234 26.99 6.14 -27.08
C PRO A 234 28.24 5.34 -26.76
N ALA A 235 28.39 4.15 -27.35
CA ALA A 235 29.74 3.64 -27.58
C ALA A 235 30.51 4.76 -28.29
N LEU A 236 31.50 5.33 -27.59
CA LEU A 236 32.21 6.55 -27.94
C LEU A 236 32.45 6.69 -29.44
N ASN A 237 32.09 7.85 -30.01
CA ASN A 237 32.94 8.42 -31.04
C ASN A 237 34.17 8.99 -30.29
N PRO A 238 35.37 8.41 -30.41
CA PRO A 238 36.54 8.78 -29.59
C PRO A 238 37.11 10.18 -29.86
N SER A 239 36.37 11.02 -30.59
CA SER A 239 36.81 12.32 -31.10
C SER A 239 36.09 13.52 -30.48
N ASP A 240 35.14 13.30 -29.56
CA ASP A 240 34.48 14.39 -28.82
C ASP A 240 35.05 14.53 -27.40
N PRO A 241 35.84 15.58 -27.11
CA PRO A 241 36.43 15.82 -25.79
C PRO A 241 35.45 16.37 -24.74
N ASP A 242 34.22 16.76 -25.12
CA ASP A 242 33.21 17.31 -24.20
C ASP A 242 32.16 16.29 -23.74
N VAL A 243 32.19 15.05 -24.27
CA VAL A 243 31.30 13.97 -23.84
C VAL A 243 32.04 13.07 -22.85
N ALA A 244 31.61 13.09 -21.58
CA ALA A 244 32.14 12.21 -20.55
C ALA A 244 32.04 10.74 -20.98
N ALA A 245 33.12 9.98 -20.74
CA ALA A 245 33.19 8.57 -21.15
C ALA A 245 31.99 7.78 -20.59
N PRO A 246 31.38 6.90 -21.40
CA PRO A 246 30.31 6.01 -20.98
C PRO A 246 30.65 5.30 -19.67
N PRO A 247 29.76 5.32 -18.68
CA PRO A 247 29.79 4.37 -17.60
C PRO A 247 29.82 2.94 -18.17
N GLY A 248 30.95 2.24 -18.06
CA GLY A 248 30.98 0.79 -18.28
C GLY A 248 30.10 0.08 -17.24
N PRO A 249 29.72 -1.19 -17.44
CA PRO A 249 29.01 -1.94 -16.42
C PRO A 249 29.85 -1.98 -15.12
N ASN A 250 29.18 -1.82 -13.99
CA ASN A 250 29.81 -1.96 -12.68
C ASN A 250 30.18 -3.44 -12.40
N ALA A 251 30.70 -3.74 -11.20
CA ALA A 251 31.09 -5.10 -10.82
C ALA A 251 29.92 -6.12 -10.83
N ALA A 252 28.67 -5.65 -10.77
CA ALA A 252 27.45 -6.45 -10.89
C ALA A 252 26.93 -6.57 -12.34
N ASN A 253 27.70 -6.09 -13.32
CA ASN A 253 27.34 -6.00 -14.73
C ASN A 253 26.13 -5.09 -15.03
N ILE A 254 25.84 -4.13 -14.14
CA ILE A 254 24.74 -3.16 -14.25
C ILE A 254 25.30 -1.84 -14.74
N ILE A 255 24.60 -1.21 -15.68
CA ILE A 255 24.85 0.18 -16.07
C ILE A 255 23.86 1.03 -15.25
N ILE A 256 24.31 1.47 -14.08
CA ILE A 256 23.45 2.04 -13.02
C ILE A 256 22.57 3.19 -13.55
N GLU A 257 23.18 4.10 -14.31
CA GLU A 257 22.50 5.24 -14.93
C GLU A 257 21.45 4.82 -15.97
N LYS A 258 21.70 3.73 -16.70
CA LYS A 258 20.81 3.32 -17.79
C LYS A 258 19.52 2.70 -17.26
N GLU A 259 19.60 2.04 -16.11
CA GLU A 259 18.49 1.23 -15.59
C GLU A 259 17.21 2.05 -15.43
N ASN A 260 17.29 3.27 -14.90
CA ASN A 260 16.10 4.07 -14.63
C ASN A 260 15.61 4.86 -15.86
N CYS A 261 16.36 4.86 -16.97
CA CYS A 261 16.01 5.66 -18.15
C CYS A 261 15.43 4.83 -19.32
N ASP A 262 15.68 3.52 -19.38
CA ASP A 262 15.41 2.74 -20.58
C ASP A 262 14.00 2.14 -20.67
N ASN A 263 13.27 2.11 -19.54
CA ASN A 263 11.91 1.59 -19.42
C ASN A 263 11.72 0.19 -20.03
N SER A 264 12.79 -0.58 -20.16
CA SER A 264 12.78 -1.86 -20.89
C SER A 264 12.35 -3.02 -20.01
N ASP A 265 12.53 -2.89 -18.69
CA ASP A 265 12.21 -3.90 -17.71
C ASP A 265 11.65 -3.33 -16.40
N ALA A 266 11.19 -4.22 -15.53
CA ALA A 266 10.63 -3.86 -14.23
C ALA A 266 11.72 -3.75 -13.14
N ILE A 267 12.97 -3.50 -13.53
CA ILE A 267 14.10 -3.35 -12.62
C ILE A 267 14.45 -1.86 -12.53
N PHE A 268 14.58 -1.39 -11.30
CA PHE A 268 15.00 -0.02 -11.02
C PHE A 268 16.13 -0.02 -10.00
N VAL A 269 17.11 0.85 -10.21
CA VAL A 269 18.26 0.98 -9.32
C VAL A 269 18.07 2.17 -8.41
N LYS A 270 18.28 1.93 -7.11
CA LYS A 270 18.41 2.93 -6.06
C LYS A 270 19.87 2.95 -5.58
N GLY A 271 20.67 3.80 -6.22
CA GLY A 271 22.09 3.95 -5.92
C GLY A 271 22.42 5.12 -5.00
N ILE A 272 23.69 5.20 -4.63
CA ILE A 272 24.28 6.40 -4.03
C ILE A 272 24.60 7.41 -5.13
N ARG A 273 24.15 8.66 -4.97
CA ARG A 273 24.44 9.75 -5.91
C ARG A 273 25.95 9.91 -6.15
N SER A 274 26.36 9.87 -7.40
CA SER A 274 27.74 10.00 -7.84
C SER A 274 27.81 10.74 -9.18
N LEU A 275 28.55 11.85 -9.19
CA LEU A 275 28.82 12.65 -10.39
C LEU A 275 30.19 12.31 -10.99
N ALA A 276 30.71 11.11 -10.70
CA ALA A 276 31.99 10.68 -11.27
C ALA A 276 31.82 10.42 -12.77
N ASN A 277 32.77 10.88 -13.58
CA ASN A 277 32.76 10.62 -15.03
C ASN A 277 33.23 9.19 -15.35
N ASN A 278 32.53 8.17 -14.84
CA ASN A 278 32.87 6.74 -14.99
C ASN A 278 31.64 5.83 -14.84
N SER A 279 31.84 4.51 -14.77
CA SER A 279 30.82 3.45 -14.56
C SER A 279 29.85 3.68 -13.40
N ASN A 280 30.23 4.53 -12.46
CA ASN A 280 29.49 4.78 -11.24
C ASN A 280 28.78 6.13 -11.28
N TYR A 281 28.65 6.78 -12.45
CA TYR A 281 27.76 7.93 -12.57
C TYR A 281 26.33 7.48 -12.26
N TYR A 282 25.67 8.24 -11.38
CA TYR A 282 24.28 8.02 -10.99
C TYR A 282 23.79 9.28 -10.29
N ASP A 283 22.92 10.06 -10.91
CA ASP A 283 22.36 11.29 -10.33
C ASP A 283 20.86 11.24 -10.09
N ASP A 284 20.21 10.13 -10.46
CA ASP A 284 18.82 9.85 -10.17
C ASP A 284 18.51 9.82 -8.67
N LEU A 285 17.27 10.17 -8.36
CA LEU A 285 16.72 10.04 -7.03
C LEU A 285 15.46 9.18 -7.06
N LEU A 286 15.59 7.94 -6.58
CA LEU A 286 14.50 6.97 -6.57
C LEU A 286 13.88 6.76 -5.19
N PHE A 287 12.56 6.77 -5.16
CA PHE A 287 11.73 6.37 -4.03
C PHE A 287 10.77 5.28 -4.47
N PHE A 288 10.34 4.47 -3.52
CA PHE A 288 9.41 3.39 -3.80
C PHE A 288 8.52 3.13 -2.60
N ASN A 289 7.38 2.49 -2.85
CA ASN A 289 6.58 1.87 -1.81
C ASN A 289 6.65 0.34 -1.96
N LYS A 290 6.58 -0.35 -0.83
CA LYS A 290 6.67 -1.80 -0.75
C LYS A 290 5.58 -2.33 0.18
N PRO A 291 5.34 -3.64 0.23
CA PRO A 291 4.39 -4.22 1.16
C PRO A 291 4.80 -3.84 2.59
N GLY A 292 3.84 -3.26 3.32
CA GLY A 292 3.94 -3.16 4.78
C GLY A 292 3.68 -4.53 5.40
N GLN A 293 4.04 -4.73 6.67
CA GLN A 293 3.49 -5.87 7.41
C GLN A 293 2.00 -5.64 7.57
N THR A 294 1.19 -6.20 6.69
CA THR A 294 -0.27 -6.20 6.83
C THR A 294 -0.66 -7.38 7.70
N ALA A 295 -1.64 -7.16 8.59
CA ALA A 295 -2.21 -8.26 9.35
C ALA A 295 -2.84 -9.27 8.38
N LEU A 296 -2.69 -10.57 8.67
CA LEU A 296 -3.26 -11.67 7.87
C LEU A 296 -4.76 -11.48 7.59
N TRP A 297 -5.47 -10.85 8.54
CA TRP A 297 -6.88 -10.54 8.47
C TRP A 297 -7.09 -9.05 8.64
N THR A 298 -7.98 -8.47 7.85
CA THR A 298 -8.43 -7.09 8.02
C THR A 298 -9.95 -7.02 7.97
N HIS A 299 -10.51 -5.98 8.58
CA HIS A 299 -11.94 -5.72 8.52
C HIS A 299 -12.34 -5.34 7.09
N SER A 300 -13.43 -5.94 6.61
CA SER A 300 -14.12 -5.49 5.42
C SER A 300 -14.75 -4.13 5.71
N LEU A 301 -14.44 -3.15 4.87
CA LEU A 301 -15.11 -1.85 4.85
C LEU A 301 -16.26 -1.85 3.82
N SER A 302 -16.64 -3.03 3.33
CA SER A 302 -17.61 -3.13 2.26
C SER A 302 -18.97 -2.62 2.69
N SER A 303 -19.60 -1.85 1.81
CA SER A 303 -20.98 -1.39 1.91
C SER A 303 -21.99 -2.55 1.91
N LEU A 304 -21.56 -3.75 1.51
CA LEU A 304 -22.34 -4.99 1.51
C LEU A 304 -22.42 -5.65 2.89
N VAL A 305 -21.60 -5.23 3.86
CA VAL A 305 -21.67 -5.77 5.24
C VAL A 305 -22.95 -5.24 5.90
N PRO A 306 -23.87 -6.12 6.36
CA PRO A 306 -25.09 -5.68 7.00
C PRO A 306 -24.83 -4.79 8.23
N PRO A 307 -25.69 -3.79 8.51
CA PRO A 307 -25.54 -2.95 9.69
C PRO A 307 -25.53 -3.77 10.98
N GLY A 308 -24.45 -3.66 11.75
CA GLY A 308 -24.25 -4.42 13.00
C GLY A 308 -23.36 -5.66 12.85
N GLU A 309 -22.97 -6.02 11.63
CA GLU A 309 -22.02 -7.09 11.36
C GLU A 309 -20.62 -6.53 11.07
N SER A 310 -19.60 -7.38 11.19
CA SER A 310 -18.22 -7.04 10.84
C SER A 310 -17.60 -8.24 10.16
N TYR A 311 -17.44 -8.14 8.84
CA TYR A 311 -16.74 -9.18 8.08
C TYR A 311 -15.24 -8.93 8.14
N ILE A 312 -14.48 -10.00 8.18
CA ILE A 312 -13.02 -9.97 8.05
C ILE A 312 -12.65 -10.75 6.80
N HIS A 313 -11.65 -10.27 6.08
CA HIS A 313 -11.12 -10.96 4.91
C HIS A 313 -9.62 -11.14 5.04
N ASN A 314 -9.11 -12.15 4.33
CA ASN A 314 -7.69 -12.45 4.31
C ASN A 314 -6.95 -11.49 3.38
N THR A 315 -5.78 -11.01 3.78
CA THR A 315 -4.96 -10.11 2.95
C THR A 315 -3.91 -10.83 2.10
N ASN A 316 -3.62 -12.10 2.41
CA ASN A 316 -2.67 -12.90 1.65
C ASN A 316 -3.32 -13.42 0.36
N LEU A 317 -2.45 -13.74 -0.59
CA LEU A 317 -2.84 -14.44 -1.80
C LEU A 317 -2.88 -15.94 -1.52
N GLY A 318 -3.94 -16.58 -2.00
CA GLY A 318 -4.16 -18.01 -1.85
C GLY A 318 -5.05 -18.38 -0.66
N TYR A 319 -5.15 -19.69 -0.44
CA TYR A 319 -5.99 -20.28 0.59
C TYR A 319 -5.29 -20.27 1.94
N VAL A 320 -6.06 -20.16 3.02
CA VAL A 320 -5.53 -20.00 4.37
C VAL A 320 -5.75 -21.27 5.16
N GLY A 321 -4.64 -21.90 5.57
CA GLY A 321 -4.66 -23.09 6.39
C GLY A 321 -4.45 -22.76 7.86
N ILE A 322 -5.37 -23.14 8.75
CA ILE A 322 -5.12 -23.17 10.19
C ILE A 322 -4.76 -24.61 10.56
N GLY A 323 -3.49 -24.85 10.92
CA GLY A 323 -2.96 -26.20 11.16
C GLY A 323 -2.53 -26.96 9.90
N LEU A 324 -2.67 -26.36 8.71
CA LEU A 324 -2.34 -26.98 7.42
C LEU A 324 -1.26 -26.20 6.68
N THR A 325 -0.41 -26.94 5.97
CA THR A 325 0.60 -26.37 5.05
C THR A 325 0.11 -26.29 3.60
N ASN A 326 -0.97 -26.98 3.24
CA ASN A 326 -1.55 -26.97 1.90
C ASN A 326 -3.10 -26.97 1.96
N PRO A 327 -3.73 -25.81 2.19
CA PRO A 327 -5.18 -25.68 2.29
C PRO A 327 -5.87 -25.93 0.93
N ALA A 328 -7.00 -26.65 0.92
CA ALA A 328 -7.75 -26.99 -0.29
C ALA A 328 -8.99 -26.10 -0.51
N GLU A 329 -9.33 -25.29 0.49
CA GLU A 329 -10.44 -24.34 0.52
C GLU A 329 -9.94 -22.98 0.99
N GLN A 330 -10.65 -21.89 0.65
CA GLN A 330 -10.22 -20.51 0.95
C GLN A 330 -9.87 -20.28 2.43
N LEU A 331 -10.61 -20.90 3.35
CA LEU A 331 -10.24 -21.06 4.75
C LEU A 331 -10.37 -22.55 5.09
N HIS A 332 -9.25 -23.24 5.28
CA HIS A 332 -9.20 -24.66 5.61
C HIS A 332 -8.61 -24.84 7.02
N ILE A 333 -9.42 -25.36 7.95
CA ILE A 333 -9.02 -25.58 9.33
C ILE A 333 -8.79 -27.08 9.52
N ASP A 334 -7.59 -27.49 9.94
CA ASP A 334 -7.31 -28.87 10.37
C ASP A 334 -7.93 -29.08 11.75
N ASN A 335 -9.15 -29.63 11.79
CA ASN A 335 -9.94 -29.93 12.99
C ASN A 335 -10.74 -28.74 13.56
N ASP A 336 -11.00 -28.77 14.87
CA ASP A 336 -11.92 -27.89 15.56
C ASP A 336 -11.28 -26.54 15.91
N LEU A 337 -11.98 -25.45 15.59
CA LEU A 337 -11.64 -24.12 16.10
C LEU A 337 -12.29 -23.96 17.49
N SER A 338 -11.46 -23.78 18.52
CA SER A 338 -11.95 -23.46 19.87
C SER A 338 -11.57 -22.02 20.24
N ALA A 339 -12.50 -21.31 20.85
CA ALA A 339 -12.25 -20.00 21.42
C ALA A 339 -12.00 -20.14 22.93
N GLU A 340 -10.96 -19.48 23.44
CA GLU A 340 -10.57 -19.55 24.85
C GLU A 340 -11.51 -18.73 25.78
N VAL A 341 -12.33 -17.84 25.20
CA VAL A 341 -13.22 -16.92 25.91
C VAL A 341 -14.68 -17.10 25.50
N ASN A 342 -15.61 -16.51 26.27
CA ASN A 342 -17.05 -16.54 26.03
C ASN A 342 -17.40 -16.19 24.57
N THR A 343 -17.73 -17.21 23.78
CA THR A 343 -18.28 -17.04 22.44
C THR A 343 -19.80 -17.00 22.50
N ILE A 344 -20.38 -15.98 21.88
CA ILE A 344 -21.82 -15.91 21.62
C ILE A 344 -22.01 -16.44 20.20
N GLY A 345 -22.45 -17.69 20.07
CA GLY A 345 -22.89 -18.25 18.80
C GLY A 345 -24.34 -17.86 18.54
N VAL A 346 -24.67 -17.48 17.31
CA VAL A 346 -26.07 -17.27 16.90
C VAL A 346 -26.77 -18.63 16.72
N GLU A 347 -26.05 -19.62 16.19
CA GLU A 347 -26.50 -21.01 16.00
C GLU A 347 -25.32 -21.98 16.16
N TYR A 348 -25.60 -23.21 16.62
CA TYR A 348 -24.62 -24.30 16.66
C TYR A 348 -24.95 -25.34 15.59
N CYS A 349 -24.22 -25.32 14.48
CA CYS A 349 -24.44 -26.21 13.35
C CYS A 349 -23.44 -27.37 13.33
N GLY A 350 -23.94 -28.58 13.04
CA GLY A 350 -23.10 -29.74 12.77
C GLY A 350 -23.38 -30.31 11.37
N ASN A 351 -22.33 -30.71 10.67
CA ASN A 351 -22.45 -31.38 9.37
C ASN A 351 -22.65 -32.88 9.56
N GLY A 352 -23.90 -33.32 9.52
CA GLY A 352 -24.28 -34.73 9.48
C GLY A 352 -24.47 -35.22 8.05
N GLY A 353 -23.38 -35.41 7.30
CA GLY A 353 -23.35 -36.09 6.00
C GLY A 353 -24.07 -35.39 4.84
N ASN A 354 -25.39 -35.19 4.91
CA ASN A 354 -26.23 -34.76 3.78
C ASN A 354 -27.06 -33.50 4.06
N ALA A 355 -27.02 -32.93 5.27
CA ALA A 355 -27.64 -31.64 5.58
C ALA A 355 -26.96 -30.98 6.77
N THR A 356 -26.74 -29.67 6.68
CA THR A 356 -26.35 -28.83 7.83
C THR A 356 -27.57 -28.71 8.74
N THR A 357 -27.46 -29.25 9.96
CA THR A 357 -28.53 -29.13 10.97
C THR A 357 -28.01 -28.25 12.10
N CYS A 358 -28.72 -27.16 12.37
CA CYS A 358 -28.36 -26.14 13.34
C CYS A 358 -29.25 -26.21 14.58
N VAL A 359 -28.71 -25.83 15.73
CA VAL A 359 -29.41 -25.75 17.02
C VAL A 359 -29.27 -24.32 17.56
N ASP A 360 -30.39 -23.66 17.84
CA ASP A 360 -30.38 -22.35 18.47
C ASP A 360 -29.91 -22.45 19.94
N PRO A 361 -29.05 -21.54 20.42
CA PRO A 361 -28.61 -21.51 21.82
C PRO A 361 -29.78 -21.42 22.81
N GLU A 362 -30.87 -20.75 22.43
CA GLU A 362 -32.10 -20.63 23.21
C GLU A 362 -32.74 -22.00 23.48
N MET A 363 -32.51 -23.01 22.64
CA MET A 363 -33.00 -24.35 22.92
C MET A 363 -32.27 -25.02 24.08
N ILE A 364 -31.00 -24.67 24.34
CA ILE A 364 -30.18 -25.27 25.40
C ILE A 364 -30.47 -24.60 26.75
N ALA A 365 -30.70 -23.29 26.77
CA ALA A 365 -30.78 -22.50 28.01
C ALA A 365 -31.75 -21.30 27.98
N GLY A 366 -32.63 -21.19 26.98
CA GLY A 366 -33.59 -20.08 26.83
C GLY A 366 -34.90 -20.27 27.60
N ASP A 367 -35.71 -19.20 27.62
CA ASP A 367 -36.94 -19.08 28.42
C ASP A 367 -38.13 -19.90 27.89
N ASP A 368 -38.08 -20.41 26.66
CA ASP A 368 -39.21 -21.04 25.94
C ASP A 368 -39.38 -22.56 26.16
N GLY A 369 -38.76 -23.10 27.20
CA GLY A 369 -39.07 -24.43 27.72
C GLY A 369 -37.93 -25.43 27.59
N SER A 370 -37.71 -26.21 28.66
CA SER A 370 -36.61 -27.16 28.76
C SER A 370 -36.59 -28.13 27.58
N ILE A 371 -35.42 -28.28 26.93
CA ILE A 371 -35.19 -29.19 25.80
C ILE A 371 -35.52 -30.67 26.10
N CYS A 372 -35.63 -31.02 27.37
CA CYS A 372 -36.00 -32.35 27.83
C CYS A 372 -37.48 -32.42 28.15
N THR A 373 -38.29 -32.62 27.11
CA THR A 373 -39.73 -32.88 27.24
C THR A 373 -39.98 -34.39 27.25
N GLN A 374 -41.22 -34.81 27.51
CA GLN A 374 -41.60 -36.24 27.54
C GLN A 374 -41.43 -36.95 26.18
N SER A 375 -41.16 -36.20 25.10
CA SER A 375 -40.89 -36.69 23.76
C SER A 375 -39.51 -36.22 23.30
N ASN A 376 -38.62 -37.13 22.90
CA ASN A 376 -37.31 -36.78 22.32
C ASN A 376 -37.42 -36.24 20.87
N ASP A 377 -38.60 -35.77 20.45
CA ASP A 377 -38.92 -35.33 19.10
C ASP A 377 -39.22 -33.83 19.06
N PRO A 378 -38.23 -32.98 18.68
CA PRO A 378 -38.39 -31.53 18.65
C PRO A 378 -39.33 -31.03 17.54
N LEU A 379 -39.78 -31.90 16.62
CA LEU A 379 -40.68 -31.53 15.51
C LEU A 379 -42.17 -31.72 15.83
N ASN A 380 -42.51 -32.28 17.00
CA ASN A 380 -43.89 -32.51 17.42
C ASN A 380 -44.32 -31.43 18.42
N SER A 381 -44.71 -30.27 17.90
CA SER A 381 -45.15 -29.07 18.63
C SER A 381 -46.40 -29.25 19.52
N GLY A 382 -46.93 -30.46 19.66
CA GLY A 382 -48.14 -30.75 20.42
C GLY A 382 -47.95 -30.99 21.92
N TYR A 383 -46.75 -31.32 22.40
CA TYR A 383 -46.52 -31.67 23.82
C TYR A 383 -45.11 -31.28 24.32
N ASN A 384 -44.78 -29.99 24.26
CA ASN A 384 -43.60 -29.44 24.94
C ASN A 384 -43.88 -29.16 26.42
N ILE A 385 -44.31 -30.18 27.17
CA ILE A 385 -44.35 -30.09 28.63
C ILE A 385 -42.96 -30.45 29.11
N ALA A 386 -42.25 -29.49 29.71
CA ALA A 386 -40.99 -29.70 30.40
C ALA A 386 -41.11 -30.90 31.35
N ASP A 387 -40.23 -31.89 31.20
CA ASP A 387 -40.19 -33.02 32.13
C ASP A 387 -39.21 -32.69 33.25
N PRO A 388 -39.68 -32.35 34.47
CA PRO A 388 -38.80 -32.01 35.58
C PRO A 388 -37.92 -33.17 36.04
N THR A 389 -38.14 -34.39 35.52
CA THR A 389 -37.37 -35.59 35.84
C THR A 389 -36.26 -35.87 34.83
N ARG A 390 -36.03 -35.00 33.84
CA ARG A 390 -35.01 -35.18 32.80
C ARG A 390 -34.13 -33.94 32.68
N VAL A 391 -32.83 -34.14 32.51
CA VAL A 391 -31.86 -33.07 32.26
C VAL A 391 -31.05 -33.35 31.01
N ALA A 392 -30.66 -32.29 30.31
CA ALA A 392 -29.73 -32.38 29.20
C ALA A 392 -28.38 -32.87 29.73
N TYR A 393 -27.89 -34.00 29.21
CA TYR A 393 -26.63 -34.60 29.68
C TYR A 393 -25.51 -34.54 28.64
N ALA A 394 -25.85 -34.56 27.36
CA ALA A 394 -24.90 -34.51 26.26
C ALA A 394 -25.58 -33.97 24.99
N ILE A 395 -24.77 -33.62 23.99
CA ILE A 395 -25.23 -33.41 22.62
C ILE A 395 -24.61 -34.54 21.80
N GLN A 396 -25.44 -35.36 21.15
CA GLN A 396 -24.97 -36.46 20.30
C GLN A 396 -25.78 -36.46 19.01
N ASN A 397 -25.10 -36.64 17.87
CA ASN A 397 -25.73 -36.62 16.54
C ASN A 397 -26.60 -35.37 16.32
N ASN A 398 -26.10 -34.21 16.74
CA ASN A 398 -26.79 -32.91 16.64
C ASN A 398 -28.18 -32.88 17.30
N ARG A 399 -28.36 -33.66 18.37
CA ARG A 399 -29.53 -33.61 19.24
C ARG A 399 -29.09 -33.54 20.70
N VAL A 400 -29.77 -32.73 21.50
CA VAL A 400 -29.57 -32.78 22.95
C VAL A 400 -30.13 -34.09 23.47
N VAL A 401 -29.26 -34.87 24.11
CA VAL A 401 -29.61 -36.13 24.74
C VAL A 401 -29.99 -35.86 26.18
N CYS A 402 -31.24 -36.15 26.49
CA CYS A 402 -31.81 -36.02 27.81
C CYS A 402 -31.71 -37.32 28.57
N ARG A 403 -31.28 -37.25 29.82
CA ARG A 403 -31.21 -38.40 30.72
C ARG A 403 -32.18 -38.20 31.87
N ASP A 404 -32.85 -39.29 32.25
CA ASP A 404 -33.68 -39.32 33.45
C ASP A 404 -32.79 -39.14 34.67
N VAL A 405 -33.11 -38.12 35.43
CA VAL A 405 -32.51 -37.86 36.71
C VAL A 405 -33.45 -38.42 37.77
N ASN A 406 -33.11 -39.61 38.26
CA ASN A 406 -33.78 -40.21 39.41
C ASN A 406 -33.34 -39.45 40.67
N TRP A 407 -33.91 -38.26 40.88
CA TRP A 407 -33.74 -37.53 42.13
C TRP A 407 -34.59 -38.26 43.15
N VAL A 408 -33.95 -39.16 43.91
CA VAL A 408 -34.52 -39.56 45.19
C VAL A 408 -34.45 -38.29 46.03
N ILE A 409 -35.56 -37.55 46.12
CA ILE A 409 -35.69 -36.48 47.10
C ILE A 409 -35.49 -37.20 48.43
N PRO A 410 -34.36 -36.99 49.12
CA PRO A 410 -34.15 -37.62 50.41
C PRO A 410 -35.29 -37.14 51.30
N THR A 411 -35.90 -38.01 52.11
CA THR A 411 -36.81 -37.55 53.17
C THR A 411 -36.11 -36.46 53.95
N ILE A 412 -36.57 -35.22 53.75
CA ILE A 412 -35.95 -34.04 54.30
C ILE A 412 -36.32 -34.03 55.79
N PRO A 413 -35.35 -34.10 56.71
CA PRO A 413 -35.61 -34.21 58.14
C PRO A 413 -35.96 -32.84 58.73
N CYS A 414 -36.98 -32.17 58.18
CA CYS A 414 -37.60 -31.04 58.88
C CYS A 414 -38.58 -31.62 59.90
N ASP A 415 -38.57 -31.09 61.13
CA ASP A 415 -39.52 -31.50 62.15
C ASP A 415 -40.97 -31.12 61.73
N PRO A 416 -42.01 -31.78 62.27
CA PRO A 416 -43.41 -31.58 61.84
C PRO A 416 -43.96 -30.14 61.88
N ASN A 417 -43.26 -29.21 62.54
CA ASN A 417 -43.62 -27.80 62.67
C ASN A 417 -42.65 -26.83 61.96
N GLU A 418 -41.78 -27.35 61.10
CA GLU A 418 -40.82 -26.58 60.31
C GLU A 418 -41.07 -26.76 58.81
N TYR A 419 -40.66 -25.77 58.02
CA TYR A 419 -40.66 -25.86 56.56
C TYR A 419 -39.27 -25.62 56.00
N LEU A 420 -38.96 -26.27 54.89
CA LEU A 420 -37.70 -26.10 54.19
C LEU A 420 -37.62 -24.70 53.58
N VAL A 421 -36.55 -23.96 53.87
CA VAL A 421 -36.28 -22.63 53.30
C VAL A 421 -35.12 -22.62 52.32
N ALA A 422 -34.13 -23.51 52.49
CA ALA A 422 -32.96 -23.55 51.61
C ALA A 422 -32.21 -24.88 51.71
N PHE A 423 -31.24 -25.08 50.82
CA PHE A 423 -30.18 -26.07 50.98
C PHE A 423 -28.83 -25.35 51.12
N SER A 424 -27.92 -25.87 51.95
CA SER A 424 -26.54 -25.41 51.99
C SER A 424 -25.81 -25.80 50.70
N ASN A 425 -24.67 -25.16 50.42
CA ASN A 425 -23.76 -25.54 49.34
C ASN A 425 -23.15 -26.95 49.49
N LEU A 426 -23.41 -27.63 50.61
CA LEU A 426 -23.04 -29.03 50.88
C LEU A 426 -24.26 -29.97 50.79
N GLY A 427 -25.41 -29.49 50.30
CA GLY A 427 -26.63 -30.27 50.12
C GLY A 427 -27.41 -30.54 51.41
N THR A 428 -27.10 -29.85 52.51
CA THR A 428 -27.83 -30.00 53.78
C THR A 428 -29.09 -29.14 53.79
N PRO A 429 -30.28 -29.69 54.07
CA PRO A 429 -31.50 -28.89 54.14
C PRO A 429 -31.49 -27.95 55.35
N LYS A 430 -31.93 -26.71 55.15
CA LYS A 430 -32.18 -25.71 56.20
C LYS A 430 -33.69 -25.57 56.36
N CYS A 431 -34.19 -25.90 57.55
CA CYS A 431 -35.60 -25.77 57.91
C CYS A 431 -35.78 -24.56 58.85
N GLU A 432 -36.91 -23.87 58.75
CA GLU A 432 -37.28 -22.78 59.65
C GLU A 432 -38.66 -23.07 60.28
N PRO A 433 -38.90 -22.68 61.54
CA PRO A 433 -40.16 -22.91 62.21
C PRO A 433 -41.28 -22.12 61.54
N LEU A 434 -42.49 -22.69 61.54
CA LEU A 434 -43.72 -21.96 61.19
C LEU A 434 -43.91 -20.80 62.19
N SER A 435 -43.43 -19.61 61.84
CA SER A 435 -43.78 -18.41 62.58
C SER A 435 -45.29 -18.21 62.46
N SER A 436 -45.97 -18.17 63.60
CA SER A 436 -47.37 -17.73 63.66
C SER A 436 -47.42 -16.28 63.17
N PRO A 437 -48.43 -15.89 62.38
CA PRO A 437 -48.61 -14.49 61.99
C PRO A 437 -48.77 -13.56 63.19
#